data_AF-A0A6L9KHW6-F1
#
_entry.id   AF-A0A6L9KHW6-F1
#
_cell.length_a   1.000
_cell.length_b   1.000
_cell.length_c   1.000
_cell.angle_alpha   90.00
_cell.angle_beta   90.00
_cell.angle_gamma   90.00
#
_symmetry.space_group_name_H-M   'P 1'
#
loop_
_entity.id
_entity.type
_entity.pdbx_description
1 polymer ?
#
loop_
_entity_poly.entity_id
_entity_poly.type
_entity_poly.pdbx_seq_one_letter_code
_entity_poly.pdbx_strand_id
1 'polypeptide(L)'
;MKFLAAILSSSILVACGSGGGGSDAPASPTTESPTTPSPAIEALAQFEGVWREDCNDHMRVTKTSTATSGTTFSVVTREDYYDNADCTGALVATGSYGVPDETVTYAPTLANASVTLLTGENIQADVAPATSVAAVATFTVTGSGVKATELVGTTLFARIEYANGDYLVMTHPGLGGQTTYGAFLIRKYELLALLPIDGFTNSFKVRHRYTR
;
A
#
# COMPACT_ATOMS: atom_id res chain seq x y z
N MET A 1 10.71 14.30 -1.88
CA MET A 1 9.26 14.00 -1.95
C MET A 1 9.05 12.58 -1.46
N LYS A 2 8.11 12.36 -0.54
CA LYS A 2 7.88 11.06 0.14
C LYS A 2 6.90 10.25 -0.70
N PHE A 3 7.43 9.40 -1.57
CA PHE A 3 6.63 8.50 -2.42
C PHE A 3 6.12 7.33 -1.58
N LEU A 4 4.98 6.75 -1.98
CA LEU A 4 4.43 5.50 -1.42
C LEU A 4 5.57 4.54 -1.06
N ALA A 5 5.67 4.14 0.20
CA ALA A 5 6.39 2.93 0.56
C ALA A 5 5.54 1.72 0.17
N ALA A 6 5.26 1.61 -1.12
CA ALA A 6 5.23 0.30 -1.75
C ALA A 6 6.70 -0.06 -1.93
N ILE A 7 7.09 -1.16 -1.33
CA ILE A 7 8.43 -1.71 -1.39
C ILE A 7 8.90 -1.79 -2.84
N LEU A 8 10.20 -1.57 -2.99
CA LEU A 8 10.91 -1.14 -4.18
C LEU A 8 10.46 -1.80 -5.49
N SER A 9 10.13 -0.93 -6.43
CA SER A 9 10.82 -0.95 -7.72
C SER A 9 11.42 0.42 -7.96
N SER A 10 12.74 0.47 -7.73
CA SER A 10 13.79 1.33 -8.30
C SER A 10 13.43 2.77 -8.70
N SER A 11 14.01 3.78 -7.99
CA SER A 11 14.71 4.96 -8.56
C SER A 11 14.80 6.19 -7.62
N ILE A 12 16.05 6.63 -7.33
CA ILE A 12 16.60 8.00 -7.52
C ILE A 12 16.31 9.16 -6.49
N LEU A 13 17.42 9.72 -5.99
CA LEU A 13 17.84 11.12 -5.67
C LEU A 13 16.93 12.17 -4.95
N VAL A 14 17.53 12.75 -3.89
CA VAL A 14 17.76 14.19 -3.53
C VAL A 14 16.71 15.26 -3.88
N ALA A 15 16.23 15.98 -2.84
CA ALA A 15 16.36 17.46 -2.66
C ALA A 15 15.17 18.13 -1.93
N CYS A 16 15.52 19.02 -0.99
CA CYS A 16 14.89 20.26 -0.47
C CYS A 16 13.36 20.37 -0.36
N GLY A 17 12.81 20.63 0.83
CA GLY A 17 12.64 21.99 1.41
C GLY A 17 11.14 22.35 1.26
N SER A 18 10.42 23.09 2.10
CA SER A 18 10.69 24.01 3.21
C SER A 18 9.33 24.46 3.81
N GLY A 19 9.26 24.72 5.14
CA GLY A 19 8.38 25.69 5.85
C GLY A 19 6.84 25.60 5.71
N GLY A 20 5.97 26.00 6.65
CA GLY A 20 6.08 26.67 7.94
C GLY A 20 4.73 27.37 8.27
N GLY A 21 4.33 27.38 9.56
CA GLY A 21 3.28 28.24 10.19
C GLY A 21 1.82 27.91 9.86
N GLY A 22 0.84 27.86 10.77
CA GLY A 22 0.72 28.31 12.15
C GLY A 22 -0.58 29.12 12.31
N SER A 23 -1.46 28.71 13.23
CA SER A 23 -2.35 29.53 14.11
C SER A 23 -3.78 28.99 14.26
N ASP A 24 -4.15 28.86 15.54
CA ASP A 24 -5.41 28.42 16.13
C ASP A 24 -6.58 29.40 15.99
N ALA A 25 -7.82 28.87 16.06
CA ALA A 25 -9.01 29.56 16.55
C ALA A 25 -10.12 28.54 16.93
N PRO A 26 -11.06 28.90 17.82
CA PRO A 26 -11.51 28.06 18.93
C PRO A 26 -12.78 27.23 18.71
N ALA A 27 -12.97 26.25 19.61
CA ALA A 27 -14.10 25.33 19.68
C ALA A 27 -15.41 25.99 20.17
N SER A 28 -16.53 25.52 19.62
CA SER A 28 -17.89 25.74 20.14
C SER A 28 -18.72 24.45 20.03
N PRO A 29 -19.75 24.29 20.87
CA PRO A 29 -20.11 23.01 21.46
C PRO A 29 -21.02 22.15 20.56
N THR A 30 -20.77 20.84 20.58
CA THR A 30 -21.54 19.81 19.90
C THR A 30 -22.87 19.56 20.59
N THR A 31 -23.97 19.77 19.86
CA THR A 31 -25.29 19.25 20.21
C THR A 31 -25.42 17.88 19.57
N GLU A 32 -25.61 16.83 20.36
CA GLU A 32 -25.82 15.46 19.87
C GLU A 32 -27.14 15.37 19.09
N SER A 33 -27.07 14.83 17.88
CA SER A 33 -28.22 14.47 17.05
C SER A 33 -28.13 12.99 16.65
N PRO A 34 -29.28 12.34 16.42
CA PRO A 34 -29.42 10.88 16.50
C PRO A 34 -28.66 10.14 15.40
N THR A 35 -28.04 9.03 15.79
CA THR A 35 -27.15 8.19 14.98
C THR A 35 -27.89 7.51 13.83
N THR A 36 -27.96 8.19 12.69
CA THR A 36 -28.05 7.52 11.39
C THR A 36 -26.67 6.90 11.13
N PRO A 37 -26.56 5.62 10.71
CA PRO A 37 -25.26 5.07 10.33
C PRO A 37 -24.65 5.96 9.25
N SER A 38 -23.46 6.50 9.54
CA SER A 38 -22.78 7.43 8.66
C SER A 38 -22.48 6.74 7.31
N PRO A 39 -22.80 7.36 6.16
CA PRO A 39 -22.48 6.85 4.82
C PRO A 39 -21.00 6.47 4.62
N ALA A 40 -20.11 6.96 5.50
CA ALA A 40 -18.71 6.59 5.53
C ALA A 40 -18.48 5.08 5.72
N ILE A 41 -19.31 4.38 6.51
CA ILE A 41 -19.15 2.93 6.76
C ILE A 41 -19.38 2.11 5.47
N GLU A 42 -20.36 2.50 4.63
CA GLU A 42 -20.62 1.79 3.36
C GLU A 42 -19.57 2.08 2.28
N ALA A 43 -19.04 3.30 2.22
CA ALA A 43 -18.03 3.67 1.25
C ALA A 43 -16.67 2.97 1.49
N LEU A 44 -16.39 2.54 2.72
CA LEU A 44 -15.15 1.85 3.08
C LEU A 44 -15.19 0.34 2.90
N ALA A 45 -16.36 -0.27 3.09
CA ALA A 45 -16.52 -1.71 3.01
C ALA A 45 -16.05 -2.30 1.66
N GLN A 46 -16.06 -1.50 0.59
CA GLN A 46 -15.56 -1.93 -0.73
C GLN A 46 -14.04 -2.20 -0.75
N PHE A 47 -13.27 -1.55 0.12
CA PHE A 47 -11.81 -1.67 0.21
C PHE A 47 -11.35 -2.75 1.18
N GLU A 48 -12.25 -3.25 2.02
CA GLU A 48 -11.96 -4.35 2.95
C GLU A 48 -11.77 -5.69 2.21
N GLY A 49 -10.92 -6.54 2.79
CA GLY A 49 -10.68 -7.89 2.34
C GLY A 49 -9.25 -8.13 1.88
N VAL A 50 -9.09 -9.26 1.19
CA VAL A 50 -7.81 -9.72 0.66
C VAL A 50 -7.68 -9.27 -0.79
N TRP A 51 -6.56 -8.63 -1.09
CA TRP A 51 -6.22 -8.05 -2.38
C TRP A 51 -4.87 -8.59 -2.80
N ARG A 52 -4.75 -9.06 -4.04
CA ARG A 52 -3.55 -9.69 -4.57
C ARG A 52 -3.07 -8.96 -5.79
N GLU A 53 -1.77 -8.72 -5.88
CA GLU A 53 -1.16 -8.35 -7.15
C GLU A 53 -1.09 -9.58 -8.06
N ASP A 54 -0.90 -9.31 -9.36
CA ASP A 54 -0.53 -10.37 -10.28
C ASP A 54 0.77 -11.02 -9.83
N CYS A 55 0.96 -12.26 -10.26
CA CYS A 55 2.22 -12.93 -10.05
C CYS A 55 3.34 -12.16 -10.78
N ASN A 56 4.41 -11.86 -10.07
CA ASN A 56 5.63 -11.31 -10.63
C ASN A 56 6.74 -12.34 -10.44
N ASP A 57 7.00 -13.13 -11.47
CA ASP A 57 7.97 -14.22 -11.43
C ASP A 57 7.64 -15.19 -10.28
N HIS A 58 8.56 -15.49 -9.37
CA HIS A 58 8.26 -16.39 -8.26
C HIS A 58 7.40 -15.77 -7.14
N MET A 59 7.07 -14.48 -7.20
CA MET A 59 6.51 -13.72 -6.07
C MET A 59 5.07 -13.26 -6.31
N ARG A 60 4.20 -13.43 -5.30
CA ARG A 60 2.89 -12.78 -5.24
C ARG A 60 2.76 -11.92 -3.98
N VAL A 61 2.39 -10.67 -4.17
CA VAL A 61 2.05 -9.76 -3.08
C VAL A 61 0.57 -9.90 -2.73
N THR A 62 0.28 -10.06 -1.44
CA THR A 62 -1.07 -10.05 -0.88
C THR A 62 -1.18 -8.95 0.15
N LYS A 63 -2.15 -8.06 -0.02
CA LYS A 63 -2.57 -7.06 0.97
C LYS A 63 -3.88 -7.47 1.61
N THR A 64 -3.96 -7.39 2.93
CA THR A 64 -5.22 -7.60 3.66
C THR A 64 -5.62 -6.28 4.32
N SER A 65 -6.75 -5.72 3.89
CA SER A 65 -7.31 -4.48 4.42
C SER A 65 -8.43 -4.80 5.41
N THR A 66 -8.31 -4.28 6.63
CA THR A 66 -9.30 -4.48 7.70
C THR A 66 -9.74 -3.14 8.25
N ALA A 67 -11.04 -2.84 8.24
CA ALA A 67 -11.52 -1.59 8.84
C ALA A 67 -11.26 -1.59 10.36
N THR A 68 -10.78 -0.45 10.83
CA THR A 68 -10.52 -0.17 12.25
C THR A 68 -11.44 0.93 12.78
N SER A 69 -12.02 1.73 11.89
CA SER A 69 -13.04 2.73 12.19
C SER A 69 -13.90 3.01 10.95
N GLY A 70 -14.89 3.91 11.05
CA GLY A 70 -15.69 4.33 9.90
C GLY A 70 -14.92 5.12 8.82
N THR A 71 -13.67 5.55 9.09
CA THR A 71 -12.83 6.28 8.13
C THR A 71 -11.40 5.71 8.01
N THR A 72 -11.11 4.60 8.71
CA THR A 72 -9.74 4.08 8.85
C THR A 72 -9.70 2.58 8.62
N PHE A 73 -8.63 2.12 7.98
CA PHE A 73 -8.29 0.70 7.89
C PHE A 73 -6.82 0.46 8.22
N SER A 74 -6.52 -0.76 8.65
CA SER A 74 -5.16 -1.29 8.71
C SER A 74 -4.91 -2.17 7.49
N VAL A 75 -3.67 -2.17 7.02
CA VAL A 75 -3.21 -3.05 5.94
C VAL A 75 -2.09 -3.93 6.46
N VAL A 76 -2.15 -5.21 6.13
CA VAL A 76 -1.03 -6.15 6.29
C VAL A 76 -0.56 -6.57 4.91
N THR A 77 0.74 -6.46 4.62
CA THR A 77 1.33 -7.03 3.40
C THR A 77 2.02 -8.35 3.72
N ARG A 78 1.82 -9.28 2.80
CA ARG A 78 2.49 -10.58 2.76
C ARG A 78 3.04 -10.79 1.37
N GLU A 79 4.29 -11.23 1.29
CA GLU A 79 4.92 -11.65 0.04
C GLU A 79 5.10 -13.16 0.08
N ASP A 80 4.52 -13.87 -0.89
CA ASP A 80 4.65 -15.31 -1.01
C ASP A 80 5.53 -15.65 -2.21
N TYR A 81 6.53 -16.51 -1.99
CA TYR A 81 7.51 -16.95 -2.97
C TYR A 81 7.28 -18.43 -3.27
N TYR A 82 7.02 -18.74 -4.53
CA TYR A 82 6.67 -20.08 -5.00
C TYR A 82 7.80 -20.69 -5.83
N ASP A 83 7.83 -22.02 -5.90
CA ASP A 83 8.82 -22.75 -6.69
C ASP A 83 8.77 -22.41 -8.19
N ASN A 84 7.59 -22.10 -8.73
CA ASN A 84 7.44 -21.75 -10.14
C ASN A 84 7.20 -20.25 -10.33
N ALA A 85 7.72 -19.72 -11.45
CA ALA A 85 7.65 -18.32 -11.87
C ALA A 85 6.24 -17.79 -12.25
N ASP A 86 5.21 -18.64 -12.18
CA ASP A 86 3.80 -18.26 -12.34
C ASP A 86 3.05 -18.30 -10.99
N CYS A 87 3.81 -18.32 -9.89
CA CYS A 87 3.32 -18.41 -8.53
C CYS A 87 2.48 -19.67 -8.28
N THR A 88 2.91 -20.78 -8.90
CA THR A 88 2.37 -22.12 -8.68
C THR A 88 3.41 -23.03 -8.04
N GLY A 89 3.00 -24.25 -7.67
CA GLY A 89 3.87 -25.19 -6.97
C GLY A 89 3.95 -24.91 -5.47
N ALA A 90 5.03 -25.38 -4.83
CA ALA A 90 5.19 -25.24 -3.40
C ALA A 90 5.53 -23.79 -3.02
N LEU A 91 4.96 -23.33 -1.91
CA LEU A 91 5.36 -22.09 -1.26
C LEU A 91 6.68 -22.33 -0.53
N VAL A 92 7.76 -21.69 -0.99
CA VAL A 92 9.11 -21.89 -0.46
C VAL A 92 9.56 -20.82 0.51
N ALA A 93 8.97 -19.62 0.43
CA ALA A 93 9.20 -18.57 1.42
C ALA A 93 7.99 -17.64 1.55
N THR A 94 7.83 -17.07 2.73
CA THR A 94 6.84 -16.03 3.04
C THR A 94 7.52 -14.88 3.77
N GLY A 95 7.33 -13.68 3.24
CA GLY A 95 7.78 -12.42 3.79
C GLY A 95 6.65 -11.61 4.43
N SER A 96 6.92 -10.94 5.56
CA SER A 96 6.00 -9.97 6.17
C SER A 96 6.71 -9.07 7.20
N TYR A 97 6.03 -7.99 7.62
CA TYR A 97 6.47 -7.16 8.75
C TYR A 97 6.02 -7.68 10.13
N GLY A 98 5.17 -8.72 10.18
CA GLY A 98 4.64 -9.29 11.44
C GLY A 98 3.66 -8.38 12.21
N VAL A 99 3.37 -7.20 11.69
CA VAL A 99 2.41 -6.21 12.22
C VAL A 99 1.65 -5.61 11.04
N PRO A 100 0.51 -4.92 11.25
CA PRO A 100 -0.07 -4.08 10.23
C PRO A 100 0.93 -3.03 9.75
N ASP A 101 1.26 -3.10 8.47
CA ASP A 101 2.24 -2.29 7.77
C ASP A 101 1.87 -0.81 7.73
N GLU A 102 0.58 -0.51 7.60
CA GLU A 102 0.10 0.85 7.46
C GLU A 102 -1.30 1.01 8.05
N THR A 103 -1.53 2.19 8.62
CA THR A 103 -2.86 2.69 8.95
C THR A 103 -3.24 3.74 7.92
N VAL A 104 -4.41 3.58 7.32
CA VAL A 104 -4.85 4.43 6.24
C VAL A 104 -6.17 5.10 6.62
N THR A 105 -6.20 6.42 6.48
CA THR A 105 -7.36 7.26 6.80
C THR A 105 -7.88 7.92 5.53
N TYR A 106 -9.17 7.74 5.28
CA TYR A 106 -9.85 8.30 4.12
C TYR A 106 -10.28 9.75 4.32
N ALA A 107 -10.20 10.50 3.25
CA ALA A 107 -10.87 11.78 3.08
C ALA A 107 -12.21 11.58 2.34
N PRO A 108 -13.09 12.59 2.32
CA PRO A 108 -14.27 12.57 1.48
C PRO A 108 -13.93 12.27 0.02
N THR A 109 -14.80 11.53 -0.66
CA THR A 109 -14.67 11.19 -2.09
C THR A 109 -14.40 12.44 -2.92
N LEU A 110 -13.36 12.36 -3.76
CA LEU A 110 -13.05 13.38 -4.74
C LEU A 110 -13.69 12.99 -6.06
N ALA A 111 -14.75 13.70 -6.42
CA ALA A 111 -15.49 13.42 -7.63
C ALA A 111 -14.73 13.88 -8.88
N ASN A 112 -14.92 13.16 -9.99
CA ASN A 112 -14.43 13.55 -11.32
C ASN A 112 -12.91 13.86 -11.34
N ALA A 113 -12.12 13.02 -10.68
CA ALA A 113 -10.66 13.10 -10.74
C ALA A 113 -10.13 12.48 -12.03
N SER A 114 -9.06 13.06 -12.57
CA SER A 114 -8.37 12.50 -13.72
C SER A 114 -7.43 11.39 -13.27
N VAL A 115 -7.60 10.18 -13.79
CA VAL A 115 -6.77 9.02 -13.46
C VAL A 115 -6.07 8.48 -14.69
N THR A 116 -4.75 8.50 -14.70
CA THR A 116 -3.92 7.81 -15.69
C THR A 116 -3.78 6.34 -15.31
N LEU A 117 -4.34 5.45 -16.13
CA LEU A 117 -4.25 4.00 -15.95
C LEU A 117 -2.83 3.49 -16.26
N LEU A 118 -2.53 2.25 -15.85
CA LEU A 118 -1.25 1.59 -16.18
C LEU A 118 -1.03 1.46 -17.70
N THR A 119 -2.10 1.50 -18.51
CA THR A 119 -2.06 1.52 -19.98
C THR A 119 -1.68 2.88 -20.56
N GLY A 120 -1.61 3.94 -19.74
CA GLY A 120 -1.44 5.32 -20.18
C GLY A 120 -2.74 6.04 -20.55
N GLU A 121 -3.88 5.34 -20.61
CA GLU A 121 -5.20 5.93 -20.83
C GLU A 121 -5.61 6.83 -19.65
N ASN A 122 -6.18 7.99 -19.94
CA ASN A 122 -6.77 8.86 -18.92
C ASN A 122 -8.29 8.65 -18.85
N ILE A 123 -8.79 8.44 -17.64
CA ILE A 123 -10.22 8.35 -17.35
C ILE A 123 -10.64 9.44 -16.36
N GLN A 124 -11.94 9.70 -16.29
CA GLN A 124 -12.55 10.45 -15.19
C GLN A 124 -13.23 9.46 -14.24
N ALA A 125 -12.96 9.58 -12.95
CA ALA A 125 -13.53 8.71 -11.94
C ALA A 125 -13.64 9.42 -10.59
N ASP A 126 -14.59 8.97 -9.78
CA ASP A 126 -14.64 9.32 -8.38
C ASP A 126 -13.60 8.47 -7.64
N VAL A 127 -12.69 9.13 -6.92
CA VAL A 127 -11.61 8.46 -6.19
C VAL A 127 -11.79 8.71 -4.69
N ALA A 128 -11.31 7.78 -3.87
CA ALA A 128 -11.28 7.91 -2.43
C ALA A 128 -9.88 8.35 -1.99
N PRO A 129 -9.63 9.65 -1.75
CA PRO A 129 -8.32 10.10 -1.33
C PRO A 129 -8.01 9.57 0.07
N ALA A 130 -6.75 9.25 0.30
CA ALA A 130 -6.33 8.62 1.54
C ALA A 130 -4.95 9.10 1.97
N THR A 131 -4.76 9.21 3.28
CA THR A 131 -3.47 9.37 3.91
C THR A 131 -3.07 8.04 4.53
N SER A 132 -1.90 7.52 4.18
CA SER A 132 -1.32 6.31 4.78
C SER A 132 -0.19 6.69 5.72
N VAL A 133 -0.16 6.07 6.90
CA VAL A 133 0.94 6.13 7.86
C VAL A 133 1.50 4.73 8.00
N ALA A 134 2.72 4.53 7.54
CA ALA A 134 3.42 3.27 7.70
C ALA A 134 3.80 3.03 9.17
N ALA A 135 3.90 1.78 9.56
CA ALA A 135 4.47 1.38 10.83
C ALA A 135 5.98 1.63 10.89
N VAL A 136 6.59 1.36 12.05
CA VAL A 136 8.04 1.19 12.18
C VAL A 136 8.28 -0.29 12.43
N ALA A 137 8.75 -0.99 11.41
CA ALA A 137 8.92 -2.44 11.45
C ALA A 137 9.99 -2.89 10.45
N THR A 138 10.72 -3.95 10.79
CA THR A 138 11.64 -4.62 9.87
C THR A 138 10.93 -5.76 9.16
N PHE A 139 11.24 -5.96 7.88
CA PHE A 139 10.70 -7.09 7.15
C PHE A 139 11.40 -8.38 7.59
N THR A 140 10.66 -9.48 7.58
CA THR A 140 11.17 -10.81 7.88
C THR A 140 10.74 -11.76 6.77
N VAL A 141 11.55 -12.77 6.48
CA VAL A 141 11.22 -13.83 5.51
C VAL A 141 11.56 -15.18 6.09
N THR A 142 10.67 -16.15 5.93
CA THR A 142 10.82 -17.51 6.48
C THR A 142 10.34 -18.54 5.47
N GLY A 143 10.88 -19.75 5.52
CA GLY A 143 10.46 -20.86 4.65
C GLY A 143 11.61 -21.79 4.28
N SER A 144 11.30 -22.88 3.59
CA SER A 144 12.26 -23.92 3.17
C SER A 144 13.28 -23.45 2.12
N GLY A 145 12.88 -22.48 1.30
CA GLY A 145 13.73 -21.85 0.28
C GLY A 145 14.70 -20.82 0.86
N VAL A 146 14.46 -20.28 2.05
CA VAL A 146 15.32 -19.26 2.65
C VAL A 146 16.63 -19.89 3.13
N LYS A 147 17.75 -19.54 2.50
CA LYS A 147 19.08 -20.12 2.83
C LYS A 147 19.97 -19.19 3.65
N ALA A 148 19.79 -17.89 3.47
CA ALA A 148 20.53 -16.88 4.21
C ALA A 148 19.66 -15.65 4.40
N THR A 149 19.80 -15.01 5.56
CA THR A 149 19.19 -13.73 5.88
C THR A 149 20.21 -12.88 6.61
N GLU A 150 20.30 -11.61 6.23
CA GLU A 150 21.14 -10.61 6.89
C GLU A 150 20.35 -9.32 7.04
N LEU A 151 20.40 -8.71 8.22
CA LEU A 151 19.77 -7.41 8.47
C LEU A 151 20.87 -6.36 8.62
N VAL A 152 20.94 -5.43 7.67
CA VAL A 152 21.88 -4.29 7.72
C VAL A 152 21.08 -3.03 8.00
N GLY A 153 21.22 -2.49 9.22
CA GLY A 153 20.34 -1.43 9.71
C GLY A 153 18.90 -1.94 9.81
N THR A 154 17.99 -1.35 9.02
CA THR A 154 16.59 -1.80 8.91
C THR A 154 16.31 -2.55 7.61
N THR A 155 17.31 -2.76 6.75
CA THR A 155 17.13 -3.40 5.45
C THR A 155 17.47 -4.89 5.54
N LEU A 156 16.51 -5.73 5.17
CA LEU A 156 16.69 -7.17 5.06
C LEU A 156 17.31 -7.52 3.70
N PHE A 157 18.33 -8.36 3.74
CA PHE A 157 18.86 -9.09 2.59
C PHE A 157 18.57 -10.57 2.82
N ALA A 158 18.04 -11.25 1.81
CA ALA A 158 17.76 -12.68 1.91
C ALA A 158 18.06 -13.41 0.61
N ARG A 159 18.58 -14.62 0.71
CA ARG A 159 18.70 -15.55 -0.42
C ARG A 159 17.61 -16.59 -0.32
N ILE A 160 16.76 -16.65 -1.35
CA ILE A 160 15.73 -17.68 -1.52
C ILE A 160 16.15 -18.56 -2.69
N GLU A 161 16.24 -19.87 -2.47
CA GLU A 161 16.48 -20.86 -3.51
C GLU A 161 15.19 -21.60 -3.87
N TYR A 162 15.06 -21.91 -5.15
CA TYR A 162 13.95 -22.65 -5.74
C TYR A 162 14.35 -24.08 -6.08
N ALA A 163 13.37 -24.97 -6.22
CA ALA A 163 13.63 -26.39 -6.49
C ALA A 163 14.41 -26.66 -7.80
N ASN A 164 14.34 -25.75 -8.78
CA ASN A 164 15.08 -25.86 -10.04
C ASN A 164 16.57 -25.48 -9.92
N GLY A 165 17.02 -25.03 -8.76
CA GLY A 165 18.39 -24.59 -8.49
C GLY A 165 18.64 -23.09 -8.68
N ASP A 166 17.65 -22.34 -9.18
CA ASP A 166 17.73 -20.89 -9.26
C ASP A 166 17.59 -20.24 -7.87
N TYR A 167 17.98 -18.97 -7.79
CA TYR A 167 17.84 -18.22 -6.56
C TYR A 167 17.56 -16.73 -6.79
N LEU A 168 16.89 -16.14 -5.81
CA LEU A 168 16.67 -14.71 -5.68
C LEU A 168 17.52 -14.16 -4.52
N VAL A 169 18.20 -13.04 -4.75
CA VAL A 169 18.72 -12.20 -3.66
C VAL A 169 17.77 -11.02 -3.47
N MET A 170 16.93 -11.13 -2.46
CA MET A 170 15.97 -10.11 -2.07
C MET A 170 16.68 -9.00 -1.28
N THR A 171 16.29 -7.76 -1.56
CA THR A 171 16.59 -6.60 -0.70
C THR A 171 15.27 -5.93 -0.34
N HIS A 172 14.98 -5.83 0.95
CA HIS A 172 13.71 -5.31 1.43
C HIS A 172 13.89 -4.34 2.60
N PRO A 173 13.55 -3.05 2.45
CA PRO A 173 13.71 -2.06 3.50
C PRO A 173 12.66 -2.26 4.61
N GLY A 174 13.04 -1.88 5.82
CA GLY A 174 12.12 -1.66 6.92
C GLY A 174 11.22 -0.44 6.66
N LEU A 175 10.09 -0.42 7.35
CA LEU A 175 9.22 0.76 7.42
C LEU A 175 9.73 1.72 8.48
N GLY A 176 9.61 3.02 8.22
CA GLY A 176 10.17 4.09 9.04
C GLY A 176 9.14 5.10 9.56
N GLY A 177 7.85 4.73 9.66
CA GLY A 177 6.83 5.63 10.20
C GLY A 177 6.38 6.74 9.22
N GLN A 178 6.73 6.64 7.94
CA GLN A 178 6.47 7.68 6.97
C GLN A 178 4.96 7.84 6.66
N THR A 179 4.54 9.09 6.56
CA THR A 179 3.22 9.46 6.06
C THR A 179 3.28 9.69 4.54
N THR A 180 2.31 9.16 3.82
CA THR A 180 2.13 9.31 2.38
C THR A 180 0.68 9.66 2.05
N TYR A 181 0.48 10.27 0.88
CA TYR A 181 -0.84 10.65 0.38
C TYR A 181 -1.08 10.02 -0.99
N GLY A 182 -2.30 9.55 -1.21
CA GLY A 182 -2.72 8.88 -2.43
C GLY A 182 -4.24 8.83 -2.54
N ALA A 183 -4.73 7.93 -3.38
CA ALA A 183 -6.15 7.64 -3.47
C ALA A 183 -6.38 6.17 -3.83
N PHE A 184 -7.59 5.67 -3.58
CA PHE A 184 -8.05 4.39 -4.07
C PHE A 184 -9.20 4.55 -5.05
N LEU A 185 -9.29 3.60 -5.98
CA LEU A 185 -10.38 3.50 -6.93
C LEU A 185 -10.74 2.01 -7.09
N ILE A 186 -12.01 1.68 -6.88
CA ILE A 186 -12.56 0.38 -7.30
C ILE A 186 -13.02 0.50 -8.75
N ARG A 187 -12.49 -0.36 -9.62
CA ARG A 187 -12.88 -0.41 -11.03
C ARG A 187 -12.97 -1.86 -11.48
N LYS A 188 -14.15 -2.28 -11.95
CA LYS A 188 -14.39 -3.65 -12.44
C LYS A 188 -13.92 -4.74 -11.44
N TYR A 189 -14.19 -4.55 -10.15
CA TYR A 189 -13.76 -5.42 -9.04
C TYR A 189 -12.25 -5.45 -8.77
N GLU A 190 -11.47 -4.61 -9.43
CA GLU A 190 -10.06 -4.37 -9.12
C GLU A 190 -9.92 -3.20 -8.16
N LEU A 191 -8.99 -3.30 -7.22
CA LEU A 191 -8.52 -2.19 -6.39
C LEU A 191 -7.32 -1.54 -7.06
N LEU A 192 -7.43 -0.25 -7.34
CA LEU A 192 -6.33 0.55 -7.87
C LEU A 192 -5.81 1.47 -6.77
N ALA A 193 -4.52 1.36 -6.45
CA ALA A 193 -3.82 2.31 -5.58
C ALA A 193 -3.18 3.40 -6.45
N LEU A 194 -3.51 4.64 -6.15
CA LEU A 194 -3.22 5.81 -6.98
C LEU A 194 -2.23 6.74 -6.30
N LEU A 195 -1.29 7.29 -7.08
CA LEU A 195 -0.36 8.34 -6.65
C LEU A 195 -0.80 9.68 -7.26
N PRO A 196 -0.80 10.78 -6.48
CA PRO A 196 -1.02 12.12 -7.05
C PRO A 196 0.04 12.43 -8.13
N ILE A 197 -0.36 13.23 -9.12
CA ILE A 197 0.55 13.77 -10.12
C ILE A 197 0.99 15.16 -9.65
N ASP A 198 2.29 15.35 -9.46
CA ASP A 198 2.87 16.62 -8.99
C ASP A 198 2.44 17.79 -9.88
N GLY A 199 2.00 18.88 -9.25
CA GLY A 199 1.51 20.08 -9.94
C GLY A 199 0.03 20.05 -10.32
N PHE A 200 -0.69 18.95 -10.05
CA PHE A 200 -2.13 18.82 -10.33
C PHE A 200 -2.91 18.44 -9.07
N THR A 201 -3.98 19.18 -8.77
CA THR A 201 -4.74 19.02 -7.51
C THR A 201 -5.67 17.79 -7.52
N ASN A 202 -6.21 17.42 -8.69
CA ASN A 202 -7.21 16.34 -8.84
C ASN A 202 -6.77 15.32 -9.89
N SER A 203 -5.47 15.05 -10.00
CA SER A 203 -4.95 14.12 -10.98
C SER A 203 -4.06 13.08 -10.32
N PHE A 204 -4.30 11.82 -10.68
CA PHE A 204 -3.62 10.68 -10.12
C PHE A 204 -3.16 9.75 -11.24
N LYS A 205 -2.16 8.93 -10.95
CA LYS A 205 -1.77 7.79 -11.79
C LYS A 205 -1.87 6.50 -11.00
N VAL A 206 -2.30 5.42 -11.65
CA VAL A 206 -2.29 4.09 -11.04
C VAL A 206 -0.84 3.70 -10.80
N ARG A 207 -0.55 3.28 -9.56
CA ARG A 207 0.75 2.75 -9.18
C ARG A 207 0.69 1.24 -8.98
N HIS A 208 -0.36 0.75 -8.33
CA HIS A 208 -0.60 -0.68 -8.12
C HIS A 208 -2.03 -1.05 -8.50
N ARG A 209 -2.18 -2.30 -8.93
CA ARG A 209 -3.46 -2.94 -9.23
C ARG A 209 -3.54 -4.23 -8.44
N TYR A 210 -4.68 -4.43 -7.77
CA TYR A 210 -4.97 -5.64 -7.03
C TYR A 210 -6.31 -6.23 -7.43
N THR A 211 -6.42 -7.55 -7.37
CA THR A 211 -7.66 -8.31 -7.55
C THR A 211 -8.03 -9.03 -6.25
N ARG A 212 -9.30 -9.38 -6.07
CA ARG A 212 -9.73 -10.24 -4.95
C ARG A 212 -9.33 -11.71 -5.18
#